data_AF-A0A109LVC1-F1
#
_entry.id   AF-A0A109LVC1-F1
#
_cell.length_a   1.000
_cell.length_b   1.000
_cell.length_c   1.000
_cell.angle_alpha   90.00
_cell.angle_beta   90.00
_cell.angle_gamma   90.00
#
_symmetry.space_group_name_H-M   'P 1'
#
loop_
_entity.id
_entity.type
_entity.pdbx_description
1 polymer ?
#
loop_
_entity_poly.entity_id
_entity_poly.type
_entity_poly.pdbx_seq_one_letter_code
_entity_poly.pdbx_strand_id
1 'polypeptide(L)'
;MASLPSFDEEKVQNALEAAGRHNEIVGATTADGSPNILGGGEYAALAECISVTVKDHKICLDLPLGIGSVCIPIPISVPEGTAAQACLHICTTWGIPTGVKVTVSVGGVQIVSKSFGKC
;
A
#
# COMPACT_ATOMS: atom_id res chain seq x y z
N MET A 1 21.26 -8.71 -13.79
CA MET A 1 19.92 -8.09 -13.80
C MET A 1 19.35 -8.31 -12.41
N ALA A 2 19.34 -7.28 -11.56
CA ALA A 2 18.90 -7.43 -10.18
C ALA A 2 17.36 -7.46 -10.16
N SER A 3 16.78 -8.65 -9.94
CA SER A 3 15.35 -8.81 -9.71
C SER A 3 14.99 -8.09 -8.41
N LEU A 4 14.47 -6.88 -8.53
CA LEU A 4 13.85 -6.18 -7.41
C LEU A 4 12.60 -6.96 -7.00
N PRO A 5 12.30 -7.08 -5.70
CA PRO A 5 11.05 -7.68 -5.26
C PRO A 5 9.89 -6.82 -5.78
N SER A 6 9.10 -7.41 -6.67
CA SER A 6 7.89 -6.84 -7.27
C SER A 6 6.66 -7.43 -6.60
N PHE A 7 5.58 -6.67 -6.56
CA PHE A 7 4.29 -7.15 -6.06
C PHE A 7 3.58 -7.99 -7.12
N ASP A 8 2.88 -9.02 -6.67
CA ASP A 8 2.18 -9.95 -7.56
C ASP A 8 0.94 -9.28 -8.20
N GLU A 9 0.86 -9.25 -9.53
CA GLU A 9 -0.20 -8.54 -10.26
C GLU A 9 -1.60 -9.04 -9.90
N GLU A 10 -1.76 -10.34 -9.61
CA GLU A 10 -3.03 -10.92 -9.17
C GLU A 10 -3.48 -10.34 -7.81
N LYS A 11 -2.54 -10.16 -6.88
CA LYS A 11 -2.85 -9.60 -5.55
C LYS A 11 -3.18 -8.11 -5.63
N VAL A 12 -2.47 -7.39 -6.50
CA VAL A 12 -2.77 -6.00 -6.82
C VAL A 12 -4.19 -5.88 -7.38
N GLN A 13 -4.56 -6.73 -8.34
CA GLN A 13 -5.90 -6.73 -8.92
C GLN A 13 -6.98 -7.10 -7.90
N ASN A 14 -6.72 -8.09 -7.03
CA ASN A 14 -7.65 -8.48 -5.98
C ASN A 14 -7.90 -7.35 -4.98
N ALA A 15 -6.87 -6.57 -4.61
CA ALA A 15 -7.07 -5.37 -3.80
C ALA A 15 -7.79 -4.26 -4.53
N LEU A 16 -7.57 -4.08 -5.84
CA LEU A 16 -8.36 -3.17 -6.66
C LEU A 16 -9.84 -3.56 -6.63
N GLU A 17 -10.12 -4.84 -6.80
CA GLU A 17 -11.49 -5.37 -6.80
C GLU A 17 -12.13 -5.25 -5.41
N ALA A 18 -11.38 -5.53 -4.34
CA ALA A 18 -11.83 -5.32 -2.97
C ALA A 18 -12.09 -3.84 -2.65
N ALA A 19 -11.26 -2.92 -3.17
CA ALA A 19 -11.48 -1.48 -3.07
C ALA A 19 -12.73 -1.04 -3.85
N GLY A 20 -12.94 -1.58 -5.05
CA GLY A 20 -14.14 -1.36 -5.85
C GLY A 20 -15.41 -1.81 -5.12
N ARG A 21 -15.42 -3.04 -4.60
CA ARG A 21 -16.55 -3.58 -3.81
C ARG A 21 -16.81 -2.77 -2.54
N HIS A 22 -15.77 -2.26 -1.89
CA HIS A 22 -15.96 -1.39 -0.71
C HIS A 22 -16.76 -0.13 -1.07
N ASN A 23 -16.44 0.52 -2.19
CA ASN A 23 -17.19 1.68 -2.67
C ASN A 23 -18.64 1.34 -3.05
N GLU A 24 -18.90 0.16 -3.61
CA GLU A 24 -20.28 -0.31 -3.89
C GLU A 24 -21.10 -0.51 -2.60
N ILE A 25 -20.49 -1.10 -1.57
CA ILE A 25 -21.15 -1.37 -0.28
C ILE A 25 -21.35 -0.07 0.52
N VAL A 26 -20.35 0.80 0.54
CA VAL A 26 -20.40 2.08 1.26
C VAL A 26 -21.29 3.09 0.54
N GLY A 27 -21.31 3.08 -0.80
CA GLY A 27 -22.26 3.85 -1.61
C GLY A 27 -23.72 3.43 -1.38
N ALA A 28 -23.96 2.23 -0.84
CA ALA A 28 -25.28 1.70 -0.53
C ALA A 28 -25.77 1.99 0.91
N THR A 29 -25.05 2.73 1.76
CA THR A 29 -25.55 3.01 3.12
C THR A 29 -25.13 4.36 3.68
N THR A 30 -26.11 5.26 3.73
CA THR A 30 -26.66 5.81 4.98
C THR A 30 -28.01 6.46 4.65
N ALA A 31 -29.09 5.68 4.76
CA ALA A 31 -30.45 6.22 4.63
C ALA A 31 -30.85 7.17 5.79
N ASP A 32 -29.96 7.36 6.78
CA ASP A 32 -30.26 7.97 8.08
C ASP A 32 -29.62 9.36 8.29
N GLY A 33 -29.00 9.96 7.27
CA GLY A 33 -28.45 11.33 7.36
C GLY A 33 -27.25 11.52 8.31
N SER A 34 -26.75 10.44 8.93
CA SER A 34 -25.49 10.44 9.69
C SER A 34 -24.30 10.59 8.74
N PRO A 35 -23.21 11.29 9.12
CA PRO A 35 -22.02 11.39 8.29
C PRO A 35 -21.50 9.98 7.99
N ASN A 36 -21.50 9.60 6.71
CA ASN A 36 -20.93 8.34 6.28
C ASN A 36 -19.40 8.45 6.40
N ILE A 37 -18.87 8.18 7.60
CA ILE A 37 -17.43 8.23 7.89
C ILE A 37 -16.68 7.18 7.05
N LEU A 38 -17.37 6.10 6.66
CA LEU A 38 -16.85 5.09 5.73
C LEU A 38 -16.93 5.56 4.26
N GLY A 39 -17.83 6.49 3.94
CA GLY A 39 -17.98 7.14 2.63
C GLY A 39 -17.09 8.36 2.43
N GLY A 40 -16.16 8.63 3.36
CA GLY A 40 -15.05 9.54 3.12
C GLY A 40 -14.27 9.07 1.90
N GLY A 41 -14.21 9.90 0.86
CA GLY A 41 -13.92 9.48 -0.50
C GLY A 41 -12.54 8.88 -0.81
N GLU A 42 -11.66 8.68 0.18
CA GLU A 42 -10.32 8.08 0.04
C GLU A 42 -10.24 6.75 0.81
N TYR A 43 -10.01 5.66 0.09
CA TYR A 43 -9.91 4.31 0.65
C TYR A 43 -8.58 3.67 0.28
N ALA A 44 -7.91 3.02 1.23
CA ALA A 44 -6.63 2.35 1.01
C ALA A 44 -6.77 0.83 1.24
N ALA A 45 -6.91 0.06 0.16
CA ALA A 45 -6.99 -1.40 0.22
C ALA A 45 -5.60 -2.02 0.31
N LEU A 46 -5.36 -2.90 1.29
CA LEU A 46 -4.11 -3.66 1.34
C LEU A 46 -4.08 -4.68 0.20
N ALA A 47 -3.09 -4.58 -0.68
CA ALA A 47 -2.85 -5.50 -1.79
C ALA A 47 -2.05 -6.71 -1.35
N GLU A 48 -0.82 -6.47 -0.93
CA GLU A 48 0.11 -7.54 -0.60
C GLU A 48 1.15 -7.03 0.38
N CYS A 49 1.63 -7.95 1.22
CA CYS A 49 2.80 -7.74 2.05
C CYS A 49 3.89 -8.72 1.65
N ILE A 50 5.02 -8.20 1.17
CA ILE A 50 6.19 -8.99 0.82
C ILE A 50 7.27 -8.87 1.91
N SER A 51 7.98 -9.97 2.14
CA SER A 51 9.14 -9.97 3.02
C SER A 51 10.34 -9.44 2.26
N VAL A 52 10.96 -8.40 2.79
CA VAL A 52 12.10 -7.71 2.19
C VAL A 52 13.19 -7.52 3.22
N THR A 53 14.44 -7.51 2.77
CA THR A 53 15.58 -7.30 3.65
C THR A 53 16.13 -5.91 3.46
N VAL A 54 16.42 -5.22 4.57
CA VAL A 54 17.06 -3.90 4.52
C VAL A 54 18.48 -4.03 3.96
N LYS A 55 18.77 -3.26 2.90
CA LYS A 55 20.10 -3.14 2.28
C LYS A 55 20.43 -1.67 2.07
N ASP A 56 21.63 -1.25 2.44
CA ASP A 56 22.10 0.13 2.37
C ASP A 56 21.17 1.12 3.12
N HIS A 57 20.61 0.70 4.27
CA HIS A 57 19.56 1.43 5.00
C HIS A 57 18.36 1.86 4.14
N LYS A 58 18.10 1.14 3.04
CA LYS A 58 17.02 1.39 2.11
C LYS A 58 16.32 0.08 1.78
N ILE A 59 15.10 0.20 1.30
CA ILE A 59 14.37 -0.91 0.71
C ILE A 59 13.90 -0.43 -0.66
N CYS A 60 14.42 -1.05 -1.70
CA CYS A 60 14.00 -0.80 -3.08
C CYS A 60 12.93 -1.81 -3.48
N LEU A 61 11.79 -1.30 -3.92
CA LEU A 61 10.59 -2.04 -4.27
C LEU A 61 10.16 -1.60 -5.65
N ASP A 62 9.65 -2.53 -6.46
CA ASP A 62 9.01 -2.17 -7.71
C ASP A 62 7.51 -1.96 -7.49
N LEU A 63 7.05 -0.74 -7.76
CA LEU A 63 5.66 -0.34 -7.53
C LEU A 63 4.81 -0.51 -8.79
N PRO A 64 3.64 -1.16 -8.67
CA PRO A 64 2.71 -1.30 -9.77
C PRO A 64 2.07 0.06 -10.14
N LEU A 65 1.18 0.06 -11.14
CA LEU A 65 0.54 1.26 -11.68
C LEU A 65 1.50 2.23 -12.41
N GLY A 66 2.62 1.72 -12.92
CA GLY A 66 3.57 2.51 -13.72
C GLY A 66 4.41 3.50 -12.92
N ILE A 67 4.42 3.39 -11.59
CA ILE A 67 5.26 4.21 -10.70
C ILE A 67 6.73 3.78 -10.78
N GLY A 68 6.97 2.48 -11.05
CA GLY A 68 8.29 1.90 -11.23
C GLY A 68 9.04 1.67 -9.92
N SER A 69 10.35 1.55 -10.00
CA SER A 69 11.17 1.16 -8.87
C SER A 69 11.45 2.33 -7.93
N VAL A 70 11.05 2.22 -6.67
CA VAL A 70 11.29 3.24 -5.64
C VAL A 70 12.08 2.66 -4.47
N CYS A 71 13.08 3.41 -4.01
CA CYS A 71 13.80 3.11 -2.79
C CYS A 71 13.26 3.95 -1.63
N ILE A 72 12.79 3.27 -0.59
CA ILE A 72 12.30 3.86 0.64
C ILE A 72 13.45 3.86 1.66
N PRO A 73 13.86 5.04 2.17
CA PRO A 73 14.89 5.11 3.20
C PRO A 73 14.33 4.58 4.53
N ILE A 74 15.13 3.77 5.21
CA ILE A 74 14.81 3.18 6.52
C ILE A 74 15.65 3.91 7.58
N PRO A 75 15.09 4.20 8.76
CA PRO A 75 15.84 4.83 9.84
C PRO A 75 17.07 4.01 10.23
N ILE A 76 18.18 4.70 10.54
CA ILE A 76 19.48 4.09 10.88
C ILE A 76 19.44 3.16 12.09
N SER A 77 18.39 3.25 12.92
CA SER A 77 18.14 2.36 14.06
C SER A 77 17.88 0.90 13.65
N VAL A 78 17.54 0.65 12.38
CA VAL A 78 17.35 -0.69 11.84
C VAL A 78 18.65 -1.16 11.18
N PRO A 79 19.29 -2.24 11.68
CA PRO A 79 20.53 -2.74 11.13
C PRO A 79 20.33 -3.38 9.75
N GLU A 80 21.41 -3.43 8.97
CA GLU A 80 21.41 -4.12 7.68
C GLU A 80 21.13 -5.61 7.84
N GLY A 81 20.47 -6.22 6.85
CA GLY A 81 20.08 -7.63 6.95
C GLY A 81 18.83 -7.90 7.79
N THR A 82 18.23 -6.86 8.38
CA THR A 82 16.96 -6.99 9.13
C THR A 82 15.83 -7.40 8.17
N ALA A 83 15.10 -8.44 8.56
CA ALA A 83 13.86 -8.82 7.91
C ALA A 83 12.79 -7.77 8.19
N ALA A 84 12.32 -7.13 7.13
CA ALA A 84 11.22 -6.19 7.12
C ALA A 84 10.08 -6.73 6.25
N GLN A 85 8.90 -6.20 6.44
CA GLN A 85 7.71 -6.50 5.67
C GLN A 85 7.27 -5.21 4.99
N ALA A 86 7.27 -5.18 3.66
CA ALA A 86 6.74 -4.08 2.88
C ALA A 86 5.33 -4.43 2.41
N CYS A 87 4.34 -3.72 2.93
CA CYS A 87 2.96 -3.83 2.49
C CYS A 87 2.61 -2.71 1.52
N LEU A 88 2.01 -3.10 0.40
CA LEU A 88 1.43 -2.20 -0.58
C LEU A 88 -0.06 -2.04 -0.28
N HIS A 89 -0.49 -0.79 -0.19
CA HIS A 89 -1.89 -0.42 -0.18
C HIS A 89 -2.20 0.33 -1.47
N ILE A 90 -3.33 0.03 -2.09
CA ILE A 90 -3.82 0.76 -3.25
C ILE A 90 -4.85 1.76 -2.79
N CYS A 91 -4.62 3.02 -3.12
CA CYS A 91 -5.51 4.11 -2.78
C CYS A 91 -6.48 4.34 -3.91
N THR A 92 -7.76 4.25 -3.59
CA THR A 92 -8.84 4.60 -4.48
C THR A 92 -9.56 5.83 -3.94
N THR A 93 -9.89 6.75 -4.84
CA THR A 93 -10.74 7.88 -4.53
C THR A 93 -12.06 7.69 -5.27
N TRP A 94 -13.18 7.55 -4.56
CA TRP A 94 -14.50 7.25 -5.15
C TRP A 94 -14.49 6.03 -6.10
N GLY A 95 -13.75 4.98 -5.75
CA GLY A 95 -13.62 3.76 -6.55
C GLY A 95 -12.62 3.83 -7.71
N ILE A 96 -12.01 4.99 -7.97
CA ILE A 96 -10.97 5.15 -9.00
C ILE A 96 -9.59 5.03 -8.35
N PRO A 97 -8.69 4.14 -8.79
CA PRO A 97 -7.33 4.06 -8.26
C PRO A 97 -6.56 5.35 -8.56
N THR A 98 -6.20 6.08 -7.50
CA THR A 98 -5.52 7.38 -7.59
C THR A 98 -4.10 7.38 -7.05
N GLY A 99 -3.68 6.30 -6.38
CA GLY A 99 -2.34 6.18 -5.83
C GLY A 99 -2.09 4.86 -5.15
N VAL A 100 -0.91 4.77 -4.53
CA VAL A 100 -0.51 3.63 -3.70
C VAL A 100 0.21 4.14 -2.46
N LYS A 101 0.08 3.40 -1.36
CA LYS A 101 0.80 3.68 -0.12
C LYS A 101 1.60 2.44 0.26
N VAL A 102 2.91 2.61 0.41
CA VAL A 102 3.79 1.56 0.91
C VAL A 102 4.04 1.78 2.38
N THR A 103 3.90 0.72 3.16
CA THR A 103 4.25 0.71 4.57
C THR A 103 5.28 -0.36 4.82
N VAL A 104 6.37 0.01 5.50
CA VAL A 104 7.41 -0.92 5.93
C VAL A 104 7.26 -1.16 7.41
N SER A 105 7.21 -2.43 7.80
CA SER A 105 7.12 -2.88 9.18
C SER A 105 8.28 -3.83 9.51
N VAL A 106 8.83 -3.71 10.72
CA VAL A 106 9.89 -4.60 11.22
C VAL A 106 9.39 -5.23 12.52
N GLY A 107 9.39 -6.56 12.60
CA GLY A 107 8.86 -7.27 13.77
C GLY A 107 7.39 -6.97 14.08
N GLY A 108 6.59 -6.68 13.05
CA GLY A 108 5.17 -6.31 13.18
C GLY A 108 4.89 -4.84 13.51
N VAL A 109 5.92 -4.02 13.75
CA VAL A 109 5.78 -2.58 14.01
C VAL A 109 6.06 -1.78 12.75
N GLN A 110 5.13 -0.92 12.35
CA GLN A 110 5.32 -0.02 11.20
C GLN A 110 6.37 1.05 11.53
N ILE A 111 7.42 1.11 10.72
CA ILE A 111 8.54 2.04 10.90
C ILE A 111 8.54 3.16 9.86
N VAL A 112 7.97 2.92 8.68
CA VAL A 112 7.90 3.90 7.59
C VAL A 112 6.57 3.72 6.85
N SER A 113 5.92 4.83 6.52
CA SER A 113 4.80 4.87 5.59
C SER A 113 5.06 5.94 4.55
N LYS A 114 4.95 5.59 3.27
CA LYS A 114 5.14 6.52 2.16
C LYS A 114 4.03 6.34 1.13
N SER A 115 3.32 7.42 0.86
CA SER A 115 2.27 7.50 -0.14
C SER A 115 2.83 8.03 -1.45
N PHE A 116 2.36 7.47 -2.57
CA PHE A 116 2.68 7.88 -3.92
C PHE A 116 1.36 8.13 -4.67
N GLY A 117 1.16 9.36 -5.14
CA GLY A 117 -0.12 9.76 -5.74
C GLY A 117 -1.13 10.23 -4.69
N LYS A 118 -2.42 10.09 -5.01
CA LYS A 118 -3.51 10.53 -4.12
C LYS A 118 -3.98 9.37 -3.24
N CYS A 119 -3.56 9.50 -1.99
CA CYS A 119 -3.97 8.82 -0.77
C CYS A 119 -4.04 9.93 0.30
#